data_AF-A0A0F6TYQ3-F1
#
_entry.id   AF-A0A0F6TYQ3-F1
#
_cell.length_a   1.000
_cell.length_b   1.000
_cell.length_c   1.000
_cell.angle_alpha   90.00
_cell.angle_beta   90.00
_cell.angle_gamma   90.00
#
_symmetry.space_group_name_H-M   'P 1'
#
loop_
_entity.id
_entity.type
_entity.pdbx_description
1 polymer ?
#
loop_
_entity_poly.entity_id
_entity_poly.type
_entity_poly.pdbx_seq_one_letter_code
_entity_poly.pdbx_strand_id
1 'polypeptide(L)'
;MKFLISLLLDAIVLLSLFFGVYLGEERLINIACFALWFFGVVNLIGFLIPSAVEKAAQDYVHRTLFRRAYDLLTDIAMVVFAAWSGWWVLAAIYGLTTVLKAEFSAKQEKKITEQAVQE
;
A
#
# COMPACT_ATOMS: atom_id res chain seq x y z
N MET A 1 13.46 -8.39 -5.50
CA MET A 1 12.67 -9.33 -4.65
C MET A 1 11.48 -8.66 -3.98
N LYS A 2 11.65 -7.57 -3.20
CA LYS A 2 10.53 -6.91 -2.48
C LYS A 2 9.33 -6.53 -3.38
N PHE A 3 9.57 -6.06 -4.61
CA PHE A 3 8.49 -5.71 -5.56
C PHE A 3 7.72 -6.95 -6.08
N LEU A 4 8.42 -8.03 -6.41
CA LEU A 4 7.79 -9.28 -6.87
C LEU A 4 6.90 -9.90 -5.78
N ILE A 5 7.31 -9.81 -4.53
CA ILE A 5 6.50 -10.27 -3.39
C ILE A 5 5.22 -9.43 -3.25
N SER A 6 5.32 -8.10 -3.39
CA SER A 6 4.15 -7.22 -3.37
C SER A 6 3.17 -7.59 -4.48
N LEU A 7 3.66 -7.76 -5.71
CA LEU A 7 2.85 -8.13 -6.86
C LEU A 7 2.18 -9.50 -6.68
N LEU A 8 2.89 -10.47 -6.10
CA LEU A 8 2.34 -11.79 -5.78
C LEU A 8 1.21 -11.69 -4.75
N LEU A 9 1.40 -10.90 -3.69
CA LEU A 9 0.37 -10.70 -2.67
C LEU A 9 -0.87 -10.00 -3.25
N ASP A 10 -0.67 -8.95 -4.06
CA ASP A 10 -1.77 -8.26 -4.74
C ASP A 10 -2.55 -9.23 -5.65
N ALA A 11 -1.84 -10.09 -6.39
CA ALA A 11 -2.46 -11.12 -7.22
C ALA A 11 -3.23 -12.15 -6.40
N ILE A 12 -2.70 -12.61 -5.26
CA ILE A 12 -3.41 -13.54 -4.36
C ILE A 12 -4.71 -12.91 -3.86
N VAL A 13 -4.67 -11.65 -3.42
CA VAL A 13 -5.87 -10.95 -2.93
C VAL A 13 -6.89 -10.78 -4.05
N LEU A 14 -6.45 -10.31 -5.23
CA LEU A 14 -7.31 -10.09 -6.37
C LEU A 14 -7.96 -11.38 -6.88
N LEU A 15 -7.18 -12.46 -7.03
CA LEU A 15 -7.69 -13.75 -7.48
C LEU A 15 -8.62 -14.38 -6.44
N SER A 16 -8.32 -14.22 -5.15
CA SER A 16 -9.21 -14.70 -4.08
C SER A 16 -10.56 -13.98 -4.11
N LEU A 17 -10.59 -12.66 -4.34
CA LEU A 17 -11.84 -11.92 -4.54
C LEU A 17 -12.56 -12.38 -5.80
N PHE A 18 -11.86 -12.42 -6.94
CA PHE A 18 -12.44 -12.73 -8.23
C PHE A 18 -13.07 -14.13 -8.24
N PHE A 19 -12.32 -15.16 -7.83
CA PHE A 19 -12.83 -16.52 -7.75
C PHE A 19 -13.84 -16.71 -6.63
N GLY A 20 -13.68 -16.02 -5.50
CA GLY A 20 -14.65 -16.06 -4.40
C GLY A 20 -16.03 -15.56 -4.85
N VAL A 21 -16.08 -14.42 -5.55
CA VAL A 21 -17.33 -13.87 -6.10
C VAL A 21 -17.85 -14.74 -7.25
N TYR A 22 -16.99 -15.16 -8.17
CA TYR A 22 -17.40 -15.93 -9.35
C TYR A 22 -17.93 -17.33 -9.01
N LEU A 23 -17.28 -18.02 -8.06
CA LEU A 23 -17.65 -19.38 -7.64
C LEU A 23 -18.65 -19.38 -6.46
N GLY A 24 -18.90 -18.23 -5.83
CA GLY A 24 -19.71 -18.14 -4.61
C GLY A 24 -19.05 -18.76 -3.37
N GLU A 25 -17.72 -18.90 -3.36
CA GLU A 25 -16.96 -19.49 -2.25
C GLU A 25 -16.59 -18.45 -1.20
N GLU A 26 -17.35 -18.41 -0.10
CA GLU A 26 -17.15 -17.47 1.01
C GLU A 26 -15.74 -17.55 1.62
N ARG A 27 -15.10 -18.71 1.60
CA ARG A 27 -13.74 -18.90 2.12
C ARG A 27 -12.72 -18.03 1.39
N LEU A 28 -12.81 -17.94 0.06
CA LEU A 28 -11.92 -17.13 -0.75
C LEU A 28 -12.18 -15.63 -0.54
N ILE A 29 -13.44 -15.25 -0.41
CA ILE A 29 -13.84 -13.88 -0.06
C ILE A 29 -13.25 -13.49 1.30
N ASN A 30 -13.37 -14.37 2.31
CA ASN A 30 -12.85 -14.11 3.65
C ASN A 30 -11.32 -13.96 3.69
N ILE A 31 -10.58 -14.73 2.89
CA ILE A 31 -9.12 -14.57 2.75
C ILE A 31 -8.78 -13.17 2.25
N ALA A 32 -9.46 -12.71 1.20
CA ALA A 32 -9.24 -11.37 0.68
C ALA A 32 -9.67 -10.28 1.66
N CYS A 33 -10.85 -10.41 2.28
CA CYS A 33 -11.32 -9.50 3.32
C CYS A 33 -10.27 -9.35 4.43
N PHE A 34 -9.77 -10.47 4.95
CA PHE A 34 -8.73 -10.46 5.96
C PHE A 34 -7.47 -9.75 5.48
N ALA A 35 -6.98 -10.07 4.28
CA ALA A 35 -5.77 -9.48 3.74
C ALA A 35 -5.89 -7.95 3.57
N LEU A 36 -7.02 -7.47 3.03
CA LEU A 36 -7.29 -6.04 2.88
C LEU A 36 -7.28 -5.32 4.23
N TRP A 37 -7.97 -5.86 5.23
CA TRP A 37 -7.95 -5.28 6.58
C TRP A 37 -6.56 -5.31 7.21
N PHE A 38 -5.88 -6.45 7.12
CA PHE A 38 -4.55 -6.64 7.70
C PHE A 38 -3.54 -5.66 7.09
N PHE A 39 -3.47 -5.58 5.76
CA PHE A 39 -2.53 -4.67 5.09
C PHE A 39 -2.86 -3.20 5.33
N GLY A 40 -4.14 -2.82 5.33
CA GLY A 40 -4.54 -1.45 5.66
C GLY A 40 -4.08 -1.04 7.06
N VAL A 41 -4.41 -1.85 8.06
CA VAL A 41 -4.08 -1.56 9.47
C VAL A 41 -2.58 -1.57 9.72
N VAL A 42 -1.85 -2.59 9.25
CA VAL A 42 -0.40 -2.70 9.47
C VAL A 42 0.34 -1.54 8.81
N ASN A 43 -0.03 -1.16 7.59
CA ASN A 43 0.62 -0.01 6.94
C ASN A 43 0.36 1.29 7.69
N LEU A 44 -0.89 1.54 8.12
CA LEU A 44 -1.22 2.72 8.90
C LEU A 44 -0.43 2.76 10.22
N ILE A 45 -0.42 1.66 10.99
CA ILE A 45 0.35 1.56 12.23
C ILE A 45 1.85 1.80 11.97
N GLY A 46 2.39 1.26 10.88
CA GLY A 46 3.78 1.47 10.49
C GLY A 46 4.13 2.95 10.30
N PHE A 47 3.21 3.76 9.77
CA PHE A 47 3.40 5.21 9.65
C PHE A 47 3.19 5.98 10.96
N LEU A 48 2.44 5.42 11.92
CA LEU A 48 2.21 6.04 13.23
C LEU A 48 3.35 5.79 14.21
N ILE A 49 4.21 4.81 13.97
CA ILE A 49 5.35 4.47 14.83
C ILE A 49 6.61 5.20 14.32
N PRO A 50 7.16 6.18 15.08
CA PRO A 50 8.32 6.97 14.63
C PRO A 50 9.55 6.11 14.30
N SER A 51 9.86 5.10 15.12
CA SER A 51 11.00 4.21 14.90
C SER A 51 10.86 3.37 13.63
N ALA A 52 9.65 3.01 13.23
CA ALA A 52 9.38 2.32 11.98
C ALA A 52 9.59 3.24 10.78
N VAL A 53 9.12 4.49 10.89
CA VAL A 53 9.32 5.53 9.86
C VAL A 53 10.80 5.89 9.69
N GLU A 54 11.55 6.02 10.79
CA GLU A 54 12.99 6.28 10.77
C GLU A 54 13.76 5.14 10.10
N LYS A 55 13.45 3.90 10.48
CA LYS A 55 14.06 2.72 9.84
C LYS A 55 13.73 2.65 8.35
N ALA A 56 12.47 2.93 7.98
CA ALA A 56 12.06 2.97 6.58
C ALA A 56 12.76 4.10 5.79
N ALA A 57 13.12 5.21 6.44
CA ALA A 57 13.87 6.31 5.83
C ALA A 57 15.34 5.92 5.58
N GLN A 58 15.97 5.21 6.52
CA GLN A 58 17.34 4.72 6.37
C GLN A 58 17.47 3.70 5.24
N ASP A 59 16.49 2.81 5.13
CA ASP A 59 16.44 1.78 4.07
C ASP A 59 15.86 2.31 2.75
N TYR A 60 15.57 3.62 2.63
CA TYR A 60 14.92 4.17 1.46
C TYR A 60 15.88 4.24 0.28
N VAL A 61 15.47 3.64 -0.84
CA VAL A 61 16.16 3.72 -2.12
C VAL A 61 15.25 4.40 -3.12
N HIS A 62 15.83 5.27 -3.96
CA HIS A 62 15.11 5.96 -5.03
C HIS A 62 14.19 5.01 -5.79
N ARG A 63 12.93 5.42 -5.94
CA ARG A 63 11.92 4.64 -6.65
C ARG A 63 11.73 5.15 -8.07
N THR A 64 11.83 4.25 -9.04
CA THR A 64 11.54 4.53 -10.45
C THR A 64 10.12 5.05 -10.64
N LEU A 65 9.91 5.87 -11.68
CA LEU A 65 8.60 6.45 -12.01
C LEU A 65 7.51 5.37 -12.19
N PHE A 66 7.85 4.26 -12.84
CA PHE A 66 6.92 3.14 -13.03
C PHE A 66 6.41 2.58 -11.70
N ARG A 67 7.32 2.38 -10.73
CA ARG A 67 6.94 1.86 -9.42
C ARG A 67 6.07 2.84 -8.63
N ARG A 68 6.35 4.14 -8.73
CA ARG A 68 5.51 5.17 -8.08
C ARG A 68 4.10 5.21 -8.68
N ALA A 69 4.00 5.11 -10.01
CA ALA A 69 2.71 5.07 -10.69
C ALA A 69 1.91 3.82 -10.31
N TYR A 70 2.55 2.65 -10.28
CA TYR A 70 1.92 1.42 -9.81
C TYR A 70 1.39 1.57 -8.38
N ASP A 71 2.24 1.98 -7.44
CA ASP A 71 1.87 2.15 -6.03
C ASP A 71 0.71 3.14 -5.86
N LEU A 72 0.70 4.24 -6.61
CA LEU A 72 -0.38 5.22 -6.54
C LEU A 72 -1.69 4.67 -7.10
N LEU A 73 -1.65 3.96 -8.23
CA LEU A 73 -2.84 3.37 -8.84
C LEU A 73 -3.44 2.27 -7.96
N THR A 74 -2.60 1.44 -7.34
CA THR A 74 -3.08 0.42 -6.41
C THR A 74 -3.65 1.05 -5.15
N ASP A 75 -2.99 2.04 -4.56
CA ASP A 75 -3.49 2.76 -3.39
C ASP A 75 -4.88 3.40 -3.67
N ILE A 76 -5.05 4.07 -4.82
CA ILE A 76 -6.34 4.64 -5.23
C ILE A 76 -7.39 3.56 -5.45
N ALA A 77 -7.04 2.48 -6.16
CA ALA A 77 -7.96 1.37 -6.42
C ALA A 77 -8.50 0.77 -5.13
N MET A 78 -7.66 0.66 -4.10
CA MET A 78 -8.02 0.12 -2.79
C MET A 78 -8.96 1.04 -2.03
N VAL A 79 -8.72 2.35 -2.05
CA VAL A 79 -9.64 3.34 -1.46
C VAL A 79 -11.00 3.30 -2.15
N VAL A 80 -11.03 3.31 -3.48
CA VAL A 80 -12.28 3.26 -4.27
C VAL A 80 -13.02 1.95 -4.02
N PHE A 81 -12.32 0.82 -4.02
CA PHE A 81 -12.89 -0.49 -3.74
C PHE A 81 -13.51 -0.57 -2.35
N ALA A 82 -12.80 -0.09 -1.32
CA ALA A 82 -13.29 -0.09 0.05
C ALA A 82 -14.52 0.81 0.21
N ALA A 83 -14.52 2.00 -0.41
CA ALA A 83 -15.68 2.90 -0.38
C ALA A 83 -16.88 2.29 -1.10
N TRP A 84 -16.68 1.72 -2.29
CA TRP A 84 -17.74 1.08 -3.08
C TRP A 84 -18.35 -0.13 -2.36
N SER A 85 -17.53 -0.89 -1.63
CA SER A 85 -17.98 -2.04 -0.83
C SER A 85 -18.67 -1.64 0.49
N GLY A 86 -18.80 -0.34 0.77
CA GLY A 86 -19.39 0.18 2.01
C GLY A 86 -18.47 0.10 3.24
N TRP A 87 -17.18 -0.21 3.06
CA TRP A 87 -16.19 -0.33 4.12
C TRP A 87 -15.52 1.02 4.40
N TRP A 88 -16.30 1.98 4.88
CA TRP A 88 -15.86 3.37 5.07
C TRP A 88 -14.64 3.52 5.98
N VAL A 89 -14.56 2.72 7.05
CA VAL A 89 -13.41 2.71 7.96
C VAL A 89 -12.15 2.27 7.22
N LEU A 90 -12.24 1.21 6.40
CA LEU A 90 -11.11 0.72 5.64
C LEU A 90 -10.71 1.72 4.54
N ALA A 91 -11.68 2.37 3.90
CA ALA A 91 -11.42 3.44 2.93
C ALA A 91 -10.66 4.61 3.57
N ALA A 92 -11.05 5.01 4.79
CA ALA A 92 -10.33 6.04 5.54
C ALA A 92 -8.91 5.61 5.92
N ILE A 93 -8.71 4.35 6.35
CA ILE A 93 -7.39 3.79 6.65
C ILE A 93 -6.50 3.88 5.41
N TYR A 94 -6.93 3.33 4.27
CA TYR A 94 -6.15 3.38 3.03
C TYR A 94 -5.94 4.82 2.53
N GLY A 95 -6.93 5.70 2.66
CA GLY A 95 -6.80 7.11 2.29
C GLY A 95 -5.70 7.81 3.09
N LEU A 96 -5.72 7.66 4.42
CA LEU A 96 -4.69 8.21 5.30
C LEU A 96 -3.31 7.63 4.99
N THR A 97 -3.21 6.31 4.84
CA THR A 97 -1.96 5.64 4.48
C THR A 97 -1.40 6.16 3.16
N THR A 98 -2.25 6.39 2.15
CA THR A 98 -1.84 6.91 0.83
C THR A 98 -1.23 8.30 0.96
N VAL A 99 -1.88 9.20 1.71
CA VAL A 99 -1.38 10.56 1.94
C VAL A 99 -0.04 10.53 2.70
N LEU A 100 0.04 9.76 3.79
CA LEU A 100 1.27 9.64 4.59
C LEU A 100 2.44 9.07 3.78
N LYS A 101 2.17 8.05 2.95
CA LYS A 101 3.15 7.43 2.05
C LYS A 101 3.63 8.40 0.97
N ALA A 102 2.74 9.23 0.43
CA ALA A 102 3.08 10.26 -0.55
C ALA A 102 3.98 11.35 0.06
N GLU A 103 3.62 11.88 1.23
CA GLU A 103 4.43 12.85 1.95
C GLU A 103 5.81 12.30 2.32
N PHE A 104 5.85 11.07 2.84
CA PHE A 104 7.11 10.41 3.19
C PHE A 104 8.01 10.27 1.96
N SER A 105 7.47 9.78 0.84
CA SER A 105 8.25 9.59 -0.39
C SER A 105 8.75 10.92 -0.95
N ALA A 106 7.91 11.97 -0.95
CA ALA A 106 8.32 13.30 -1.39
C ALA A 106 9.48 13.86 -0.55
N LYS A 107 9.43 13.68 0.79
CA LYS A 107 10.50 14.10 1.69
C LYS A 107 11.81 13.35 1.44
N GLN A 108 11.77 12.03 1.24
CA GLN A 108 13.00 11.26 0.98
C GLN A 108 13.61 11.58 -0.38
N GLU A 109 12.79 11.72 -1.41
CA GLU A 109 13.26 12.03 -2.76
C GLU A 109 13.88 13.44 -2.83
N LYS A 110 13.33 14.39 -2.08
CA LYS A 110 13.93 15.72 -1.92
C LYS A 110 15.31 15.64 -1.24
N LYS A 111 15.44 14.87 -0.15
CA LYS A 111 16.73 14.67 0.54
C LYS A 111 17.79 14.04 -0.35
N ILE A 112 17.44 13.00 -1.12
CA ILE A 112 18.37 12.35 -2.06
C ILE A 112 18.84 13.35 -3.13
N THR A 113 17.92 14.15 -3.66
CA THR A 113 18.25 15.17 -4.67
C THR A 113 19.17 16.26 -4.10
N GLU A 114 18.90 16.73 -2.88
CA GLU A 114 19.74 17.73 -2.20
C GLU A 114 21.15 17.20 -1.89
N GLN A 115 21.27 15.94 -1.48
CA GLN A 115 22.57 15.29 -1.25
C GLN A 115 23.37 15.14 -2.55
N ALA A 116 22.71 14.75 -3.65
CA ALA A 116 23.37 14.60 -4.95
C ALA A 116 23.83 15.92 -5.60
N VAL A 117 23.36 17.08 -5.10
CA VAL A 117 23.79 18.42 -5.56
C VAL A 117 24.93 18.98 -4.70
N GLN A 118 25.14 18.44 -3.50
CA GLN A 118 26.20 18.85 -2.57
C GLN A 118 27.52 18.08 -2.75
N GLU A 119 27.48 16.93 -3.43
CA GLU A 119 28.66 16.19 -3.92
C GLU A 119 29.13 16.71 -5.29
#